data_AF-F3CA17-F1
#
_entry.id   AF-F3CA17-F1
#
_cell.length_a   1.000
_cell.length_b   1.000
_cell.length_c   1.000
_cell.angle_alpha   90.00
_cell.angle_beta   90.00
_cell.angle_gamma   90.00
#
_symmetry.space_group_name_H-M   'P 1'
#
loop_
_entity.id
_entity.type
_entity.pdbx_description
1 polymer ?
#
loop_
_entity_poly.entity_id
_entity_poly.type
_entity_poly.pdbx_seq_one_letter_code
_entity_poly.pdbx_strand_id
1 'polypeptide(L)' 'MIRKNPSGHLPVIAESAYIDKTAIICGKVIIKDNVFVGPYAV' A
#
# COMPACT_ATOMS: atom_id res chain seq x y z
N MET A 1 0.37 -3.55 6.69
CA MET A 1 0.94 -2.38 7.41
C MET A 1 1.18 -1.23 6.44
N ILE A 2 0.43 -0.13 6.55
CA ILE A 2 0.56 1.06 5.70
C ILE A 2 1.28 2.15 6.51
N ARG A 3 2.35 2.75 5.98
CA ARG A 3 3.18 3.73 6.71
C ARG A 3 3.61 4.95 5.90
N LYS A 4 3.76 6.07 6.61
CA LYS A 4 4.36 7.32 6.11
C LYS A 4 5.89 7.20 6.10
N ASN A 5 6.56 7.70 5.07
CA ASN A 5 8.02 7.75 5.03
C ASN A 5 8.59 9.04 5.69
N PRO A 6 9.92 9.15 5.92
CA PRO A 6 10.53 10.33 6.56
C PRO A 6 10.28 11.65 5.82
N SER A 7 10.14 11.62 4.49
CA SER A 7 9.80 12.79 3.68
C SER A 7 8.31 13.16 3.74
N GLY A 8 7.50 12.37 4.45
CA GLY A 8 6.11 12.65 4.70
C GLY A 8 5.11 12.09 3.68
N HIS A 9 5.54 11.22 2.79
CA HIS A 9 4.63 10.58 1.84
C HIS A 9 3.90 9.40 2.50
N LEU A 10 2.58 9.39 2.35
CA LEU A 10 1.71 8.26 2.70
C LEU A 10 1.25 7.57 1.41
N PRO A 11 1.15 6.23 1.38
CA PRO A 11 0.60 5.52 0.22
C PRO A 11 -0.82 5.99 -0.11
N VAL A 12 -1.12 6.11 -1.40
CA VAL A 12 -2.46 6.34 -1.92
C VAL A 12 -2.97 5.02 -2.49
N ILE A 13 -4.06 4.52 -1.94
CA ILE A 13 -4.59 3.19 -2.28
C ILE A 13 -6.02 3.36 -2.76
N ALA A 14 -6.32 2.86 -3.96
CA ALA A 14 -7.67 2.83 -4.48
C ALA A 14 -8.58 1.98 -3.56
N GLU A 15 -9.82 2.43 -3.35
CA GLU A 15 -10.78 1.73 -2.50
C GLU A 15 -11.12 0.33 -3.01
N SER A 16 -11.05 0.12 -4.34
CA SER A 16 -11.27 -1.17 -4.99
C SER A 16 -10.08 -2.14 -4.87
N ALA A 17 -8.94 -1.71 -4.32
CA ALA A 17 -7.77 -2.57 -4.17
C ALA A 17 -7.87 -3.44 -2.92
N TYR A 18 -7.39 -4.68 -3.02
CA TYR A 18 -7.23 -5.57 -1.88
C TYR A 18 -5.77 -5.62 -1.44
N ILE A 19 -5.53 -5.31 -0.16
CA ILE A 19 -4.22 -5.42 0.46
C ILE A 19 -4.29 -6.47 1.56
N ASP A 20 -3.52 -7.54 1.42
CA ASP A 20 -3.39 -8.52 2.50
C ASP A 20 -2.85 -7.83 3.77
N LYS A 21 -3.38 -8.23 4.92
CA LYS A 21 -3.03 -7.65 6.23
C LYS A 21 -1.53 -7.73 6.56
N THR A 22 -0.83 -8.72 6.00
CA THR A 22 0.60 -8.96 6.22
C THR A 22 1.51 -8.15 5.29
N ALA A 23 0.99 -7.59 4.21
CA ALA A 23 1.76 -6.77 3.28
C ALA A 23 2.27 -5.48 3.94
N ILE A 24 3.43 -4.96 3.54
CA ILE A 24 4.00 -3.71 4.03
C ILE A 24 4.06 -2.71 2.88
N ILE A 25 3.51 -1.51 3.08
CA ILE A 25 3.46 -0.47 2.04
C ILE A 25 3.87 0.85 2.67
N CYS A 26 4.92 1.49 2.15
CA CYS A 26 5.52 2.67 2.76
C CYS A 26 5.90 3.74 1.72
N GLY A 27 5.64 5.01 2.05
CA GLY A 27 6.13 6.15 1.27
C GLY A 27 5.27 6.52 0.07
N LYS A 28 5.93 6.96 -1.01
CA LYS A 28 5.28 7.51 -2.21
C LYS A 28 4.86 6.41 -3.17
N VAL A 29 3.91 5.58 -2.74
CA VAL A 29 3.34 4.46 -3.50
C VAL A 29 1.91 4.79 -3.91
N ILE A 30 1.52 4.43 -5.14
CA ILE A 30 0.17 4.58 -5.65
C ILE A 30 -0.33 3.21 -6.11
N ILE A 31 -1.39 2.72 -5.49
CA ILE A 31 -2.05 1.47 -5.84
C ILE A 31 -3.35 1.80 -6.54
N LYS A 32 -3.48 1.33 -7.78
CA LYS A 32 -4.61 1.61 -8.66
C LYS A 32 -5.76 0.63 -8.45
N ASP A 33 -6.85 0.88 -9.17
CA ASP A 33 -8.07 0.09 -9.09
C ASP A 33 -7.86 -1.39 -9.38
N ASN A 34 -8.61 -2.23 -8.66
CA ASN A 34 -8.66 -3.69 -8.82
C ASN A 34 -7.30 -4.40 -8.70
N VAL A 35 -6.32 -3.78 -8.03
CA VAL A 35 -5.03 -4.40 -7.73
C VAL A 35 -5.15 -5.32 -6.51
N PHE A 36 -4.56 -6.50 -6.60
CA PHE A 36 -4.37 -7.43 -5.49
C PHE A 36 -2.92 -7.41 -5.02
N VAL A 37 -2.70 -7.06 -3.75
CA VAL A 37 -1.39 -7.17 -3.08
C VAL A 37 -1.42 -8.36 -2.14
N GLY A 38 -0.64 -9.39 -2.50
CA GLY A 38 -0.61 -10.66 -1.80
C GLY A 38 0.12 -10.63 -0.45
N PRO A 39 0.05 -11.74 0.30
CA PRO A 39 0.70 -11.88 1.60
C PRO A 39 2.20 -11.62 1.53
N TYR A 40 2.73 -10.96 2.55
CA TYR A 40 4.16 -10.67 2.73
C TYR A 40 4.83 -9.85 1.61
N ALA A 41 4.06 -9.21 0.72
CA ALA A 41 4.60 -8.24 -0.24
C ALA A 41 5.17 -7.02 0.49
N VAL A 42 6.29 -6.48 -0.01
CA VAL A 42 7.02 -5.31 0.53
C VAL A 42 7.35 -4.34 -0.60
#